data_AF-A0A1J8QWL6-F1
#
_entry.id   AF-A0A1J8QWL6-F1
#
_cell.length_a   1.000
_cell.length_b   1.000
_cell.length_c   1.000
_cell.angle_alpha   90.00
_cell.angle_beta   90.00
_cell.angle_gamma   90.00
#
_symmetry.space_group_name_H-M   'P 1'
#
loop_
_entity.id
_entity.type
_entity.pdbx_description
1 polymer ?
#
loop_
_entity_poly.entity_id
_entity_poly.type
_entity_poly.pdbx_seq_one_letter_code
_entity_poly.pdbx_strand_id
1 'polypeptide(L)'
;MAMPTTTANWHWKNKNVTPWAKEWFKQELTAIVIEGSEGNVAVSSVSIGDGDVELGQRKSKLITIYDIPVSLDWHGTTSDGTEVTGRLSIPEVSHENTLDKSQDCEYNWTLSTSSSPSVDALFAFVKTHLPPALEAKFSEFPVALINTHGKDLTVSSEPSRTGTPAPAAGIPSGTIQVASASTTIPKPAPVKQAKLNTSTVVKEARFMAAADDLFGLFTDEKRIPLWTRAPAQSAAKADTEYSLFAGGVKGKYVSLTPGKEIVQTWALQSPTWPSGHFATLTTTFEQSSDSTKVKFTLDGVPTGMEDEITTNLEGYYIHGLKSIGYVQLIVSTYTKPLSSTRPRTRTSSNSANPAAATAVAIAVVVLVAAFAIPYLSISPIALRSSAK
;
A
#
# COMPACT_ATOMS: atom_id res chain seq x y z
N MET A 1 9.56 38.33 4.04
CA MET A 1 8.50 37.60 3.34
C MET A 1 8.94 36.16 3.23
N ALA A 2 8.22 35.23 3.89
CA ALA A 2 8.51 33.80 3.80
C ALA A 2 8.27 33.32 2.36
N MET A 3 9.20 32.52 1.83
CA MET A 3 9.08 31.91 0.50
C MET A 3 7.82 31.03 0.45
N PRO A 4 7.09 30.98 -0.68
CA PRO A 4 5.89 30.16 -0.81
C PRO A 4 6.22 28.67 -0.59
N THR A 5 5.35 27.98 0.17
CA THR A 5 5.46 26.55 0.51
C THR A 5 5.72 25.71 -0.73
N THR A 6 6.85 25.02 -0.71
CA THR A 6 7.53 24.44 -1.87
C THR A 6 6.86 23.16 -2.40
N THR A 7 6.86 22.94 -3.71
CA THR A 7 6.65 21.63 -4.39
C THR A 7 7.63 20.52 -3.94
N ALA A 8 8.56 20.83 -3.03
CA ALA A 8 9.57 19.92 -2.52
C ALA A 8 9.02 18.73 -1.72
N ASN A 9 7.79 18.80 -1.18
CA ASN A 9 7.16 17.69 -0.44
C ASN A 9 6.21 16.85 -1.31
N TRP A 10 6.08 17.20 -2.60
CA TRP A 10 5.18 16.55 -3.53
C TRP A 10 5.80 15.33 -4.22
N HIS A 11 7.09 15.40 -4.51
CA HIS A 11 7.88 14.33 -5.13
C HIS A 11 8.20 13.23 -4.12
N TRP A 12 8.31 12.00 -4.62
CA TRP A 12 8.69 10.85 -3.79
C TRP A 12 10.06 11.08 -3.14
N LYS A 13 10.13 10.89 -1.83
CA LYS A 13 11.38 10.80 -1.07
C LYS A 13 11.29 9.58 -0.18
N ASN A 14 12.35 8.79 -0.12
CA ASN A 14 12.50 7.74 0.89
C ASN A 14 13.70 8.04 1.78
N LYS A 15 13.55 7.68 3.05
CA LYS A 15 14.61 7.64 4.03
C LYS A 15 14.63 6.25 4.64
N ASN A 16 15.74 5.56 4.47
CA ASN A 16 15.99 4.33 5.22
C ASN A 16 16.23 4.68 6.69
N VAL A 17 15.46 4.05 7.57
CA VAL A 17 15.53 4.23 9.02
C VAL A 17 15.75 2.89 9.73
N THR A 18 16.17 1.85 9.00
CA THR A 18 16.42 0.51 9.54
C THR A 18 17.33 0.53 10.78
N PRO A 19 18.48 1.24 10.82
CA PRO A 19 19.34 1.24 12.00
C PRO A 19 18.64 1.81 13.25
N TRP A 20 17.86 2.87 13.09
CA TRP A 20 17.09 3.46 14.18
C TRP A 20 15.97 2.52 14.65
N ALA A 21 15.24 1.93 13.71
CA ALA A 21 14.17 0.99 14.03
C ALA A 21 14.70 -0.22 14.80
N LYS A 22 15.84 -0.78 14.40
CA LYS A 22 16.49 -1.89 15.12
C LYS A 22 16.78 -1.54 16.57
N GLU A 23 17.21 -0.32 16.86
CA GLU A 23 17.46 0.13 18.22
C GLU A 23 16.17 0.39 18.99
N TRP A 24 15.18 1.01 18.34
CA TRP A 24 13.87 1.27 18.93
C TRP A 24 13.19 -0.02 19.39
N PHE A 25 13.15 -1.05 18.54
CA PHE A 25 12.57 -2.34 18.91
C PHE A 25 13.33 -3.00 20.06
N LYS A 26 14.67 -2.91 20.07
CA LYS A 26 15.45 -3.44 21.19
C LYS A 26 15.08 -2.76 22.50
N GLN A 27 15.01 -1.44 22.51
CA GLN A 27 14.69 -0.66 23.69
C GLN A 27 13.26 -0.91 24.18
N GLU A 28 12.26 -0.83 23.29
CA GLU A 28 10.86 -0.88 23.69
C GLU A 28 10.39 -2.29 24.04
N LEU A 29 10.90 -3.31 23.35
CA LEU A 29 10.49 -4.69 23.62
C LEU A 29 11.19 -5.27 24.86
N THR A 30 12.42 -4.85 25.17
CA THR A 30 13.09 -5.26 26.44
C THR A 30 12.47 -4.60 27.67
N ALA A 31 11.72 -3.51 27.50
CA ALA A 31 10.97 -2.88 28.58
C ALA A 31 9.69 -3.65 28.96
N ILE A 32 9.31 -4.70 28.21
CA ILE A 32 8.12 -5.50 28.50
C ILE A 32 8.37 -6.41 29.70
N VAL A 33 7.58 -6.19 30.74
CA VAL A 33 7.48 -7.03 31.94
C VAL A 33 6.02 -7.37 32.17
N ILE A 34 5.73 -8.64 32.39
CA ILE A 34 4.38 -9.18 32.60
C ILE A 34 4.37 -9.90 33.94
N GLU A 35 3.51 -9.43 34.84
CA GLU A 35 3.30 -10.03 36.16
C GLU A 35 1.96 -10.77 36.18
N GLY A 36 1.94 -11.98 36.75
CA GLY A 36 0.73 -12.78 36.87
C GLY A 36 0.77 -13.76 38.05
N SER A 37 -0.33 -14.48 38.24
CA SER A 37 -0.46 -15.49 39.30
C SER A 37 0.54 -16.65 39.15
N GLU A 38 0.92 -16.97 37.91
CA GLU A 38 1.82 -18.08 37.59
C GLU A 38 3.31 -17.71 37.71
N GLY A 39 3.64 -16.41 37.71
CA GLY A 39 5.01 -15.92 37.75
C GLY A 39 5.20 -14.54 37.12
N ASN A 40 6.45 -14.06 37.16
CA ASN A 40 6.90 -12.86 36.44
C ASN A 40 7.61 -13.29 35.15
N VAL A 41 7.38 -12.57 34.06
CA VAL A 41 8.02 -12.78 32.76
C VAL A 41 8.57 -11.45 32.25
N ALA A 42 9.82 -11.46 31.78
CA ALA A 42 10.45 -10.30 31.17
C ALA A 42 11.24 -10.69 29.91
N VAL A 43 11.27 -9.77 28.94
CA VAL A 43 12.07 -9.93 27.72
C VAL A 43 13.53 -9.61 28.05
N SER A 44 14.44 -10.55 27.84
CA SER A 44 15.86 -10.41 28.19
C SER A 44 16.68 -9.79 27.07
N SER A 45 16.45 -10.23 25.83
CA SER A 45 17.20 -9.73 24.68
C SER A 45 16.34 -9.73 23.42
N VAL A 46 16.65 -8.81 22.50
CA VAL A 46 15.92 -8.64 21.24
C VAL A 46 16.93 -8.51 20.12
N SER A 47 16.67 -9.24 19.05
CA SER A 47 17.46 -9.24 17.82
C SER A 47 16.52 -9.06 16.63
N ILE A 48 16.88 -8.13 15.76
CA ILE A 48 16.12 -7.81 14.56
C ILE A 48 16.95 -8.30 13.38
N GLY A 49 16.38 -9.22 12.60
CA GLY A 49 17.07 -9.83 11.47
C GLY A 49 17.19 -8.89 10.28
N ASP A 50 17.39 -9.47 9.10
CA ASP A 50 17.51 -8.72 7.86
C ASP A 50 16.12 -8.40 7.33
N GLY A 51 15.81 -7.10 7.33
CA GLY A 51 14.57 -6.51 6.87
C GLY A 51 14.74 -5.00 6.74
N ASP A 52 13.78 -4.36 6.08
CA ASP A 52 13.85 -2.94 5.77
C ASP A 52 12.77 -2.14 6.50
N VAL A 53 13.15 -0.93 6.90
CA VAL A 53 12.25 0.05 7.49
C VAL A 53 12.52 1.37 6.79
N GLU A 54 11.53 1.86 6.09
CA GLU A 54 11.61 3.09 5.32
C GLU A 54 10.49 4.05 5.70
N LEU A 55 10.84 5.33 5.76
CA LEU A 55 9.88 6.42 5.79
C LEU A 55 9.87 7.08 4.41
N GLY A 56 8.73 7.02 3.75
CA GLY A 56 8.47 7.70 2.50
C GLY A 56 7.71 9.00 2.70
N GLN A 57 7.89 9.94 1.79
CA GLN A 57 6.99 11.08 1.61
C GLN A 57 6.48 11.11 0.18
N ARG A 58 5.15 11.12 0.03
CA ARG A 58 4.48 11.21 -1.27
C ARG A 58 3.25 12.10 -1.14
N LYS A 59 3.09 13.05 -2.06
CA LYS A 59 1.93 13.97 -2.07
C LYS A 59 1.71 14.64 -0.69
N SER A 60 2.81 15.09 -0.06
CA SER A 60 2.81 15.70 1.28
C SER A 60 2.36 14.78 2.43
N LYS A 61 2.13 13.48 2.19
CA LYS A 61 1.83 12.48 3.22
C LYS A 61 3.07 11.64 3.51
N LEU A 62 3.34 11.42 4.79
CA LEU A 62 4.33 10.45 5.25
C LEU A 62 3.72 9.05 5.19
N ILE A 63 4.46 8.13 4.62
CA ILE A 63 4.12 6.71 4.56
C ILE A 63 5.25 5.94 5.25
N THR A 64 4.89 5.05 6.16
CA THR A 64 5.81 4.06 6.69
C THR A 64 5.74 2.83 5.80
N ILE A 65 6.87 2.16 5.61
CA ILE A 65 6.96 0.85 4.98
C ILE A 65 7.95 0.06 5.84
N TYR A 66 7.54 -1.07 6.38
CA TYR A 66 8.46 -1.94 7.09
C TYR A 66 8.07 -3.40 6.96
N ASP A 67 9.09 -4.22 6.92
CA ASP A 67 9.03 -5.67 6.98
C ASP A 67 10.30 -6.13 7.68
N ILE A 68 10.16 -6.61 8.92
CA ILE A 68 11.29 -7.08 9.71
C ILE A 68 10.99 -8.39 10.44
N PRO A 69 11.92 -9.35 10.42
CA PRO A 69 11.89 -10.48 11.35
C PRO A 69 12.38 -10.05 12.74
N VAL A 70 11.66 -10.46 13.79
CA VAL A 70 11.97 -10.14 15.19
C VAL A 70 12.17 -11.42 15.99
N SER A 71 13.32 -11.55 16.65
CA SER A 71 13.62 -12.65 17.57
C SER A 71 13.89 -12.10 18.96
N LEU A 72 13.18 -12.62 19.96
CA LEU A 72 13.30 -12.22 21.35
C LEU A 72 13.57 -13.41 22.26
N ASP A 73 14.50 -13.22 23.18
CA ASP A 73 14.72 -14.12 24.31
C ASP A 73 13.93 -13.58 25.50
N TRP A 74 13.26 -14.48 26.22
CA TRP A 74 12.49 -14.14 27.41
C TRP A 74 12.91 -15.06 28.55
N HIS A 75 12.74 -14.54 29.76
CA HIS A 75 12.93 -15.28 30.99
C HIS A 75 11.74 -15.03 31.90
N GLY A 76 11.47 -15.97 32.78
CA GLY A 76 10.47 -15.80 33.81
C GLY A 76 10.79 -16.65 35.03
N THR A 77 10.14 -16.31 36.13
CA THR A 77 10.27 -17.02 37.40
C THR A 77 8.89 -17.51 37.80
N THR A 78 8.75 -18.82 37.96
CA THR A 78 7.49 -19.42 38.46
C THR A 78 7.23 -18.98 39.90
N SER A 79 5.99 -19.11 40.36
CA SER A 79 5.64 -18.90 41.78
C SER A 79 6.46 -19.76 42.75
N ASP A 80 6.93 -20.92 42.31
CA ASP A 80 7.82 -21.82 43.07
C ASP A 80 9.30 -21.39 43.07
N GLY A 81 9.65 -20.30 42.38
CA GLY A 81 11.02 -19.78 42.28
C GLY A 81 11.88 -20.45 41.21
N THR A 82 11.29 -21.24 40.30
CA THR A 82 12.04 -21.87 39.20
C THR A 82 12.21 -20.90 38.04
N GLU A 83 13.45 -20.73 37.59
CA GLU A 83 13.76 -19.91 36.41
C GLU A 83 13.47 -20.66 35.11
N VAL A 84 12.74 -19.99 34.22
CA VAL A 84 12.33 -20.50 32.92
C VAL A 84 12.85 -19.58 31.85
N THR A 85 13.44 -20.13 30.81
CA THR A 85 13.95 -19.36 29.67
C THR A 85 13.43 -19.94 28.37
N GLY A 86 13.17 -19.05 27.41
CA GLY A 86 12.73 -19.42 26.09
C GLY A 86 12.99 -18.33 25.07
N ARG A 87 12.68 -18.65 23.82
CA ARG A 87 12.80 -17.77 22.67
C ARG A 87 11.48 -17.72 21.93
N LEU A 88 11.16 -16.54 21.41
CA LEU A 88 10.07 -16.31 20.48
C LEU A 88 10.65 -15.69 19.20
N SER A 89 10.32 -16.27 18.06
CA SER A 89 10.65 -15.76 16.73
C SER A 89 9.36 -15.35 16.02
N ILE A 90 9.34 -14.14 15.50
CA ILE A 90 8.28 -13.57 14.68
C ILE A 90 8.88 -13.38 13.29
N PRO A 91 8.53 -14.22 12.30
CA PRO A 91 9.13 -14.19 10.97
C PRO A 91 8.94 -12.85 10.26
N GLU A 92 7.81 -12.17 10.52
CA GLU A 92 7.43 -10.94 9.83
C GLU A 92 6.66 -10.02 10.77
N VAL A 93 7.14 -8.78 10.93
CA VAL A 93 6.41 -7.66 11.52
C VAL A 93 6.31 -6.58 10.44
N SER A 94 5.09 -6.31 9.97
CA SER A 94 4.80 -5.47 8.81
C SER A 94 3.51 -4.67 8.99
N HIS A 95 3.19 -3.80 8.03
CA HIS A 95 1.94 -3.02 8.06
C HIS A 95 0.69 -3.90 8.09
N GLU A 96 0.73 -5.03 7.37
CA GLU A 96 -0.42 -5.93 7.25
C GLU A 96 -0.84 -6.49 8.60
N ASN A 97 0.14 -6.85 9.44
CA ASN A 97 -0.12 -7.47 10.73
C ASN A 97 -0.22 -6.47 11.90
N THR A 98 0.42 -5.30 11.80
CA THR A 98 0.41 -4.30 12.88
C THR A 98 -0.67 -3.22 12.74
N LEU A 99 -0.84 -2.64 11.55
CA LEU A 99 -1.71 -1.49 11.30
C LEU A 99 -3.03 -1.89 10.65
N ASP A 100 -2.96 -2.68 9.57
CA ASP A 100 -4.13 -3.06 8.79
C ASP A 100 -4.90 -4.23 9.43
N LYS A 101 -4.20 -5.03 10.26
CA LYS A 101 -4.72 -6.25 10.89
C LYS A 101 -5.39 -7.18 9.88
N SER A 102 -4.87 -7.20 8.65
CA SER A 102 -5.33 -8.06 7.56
C SER A 102 -4.83 -9.50 7.73
N GLN A 103 -3.72 -9.67 8.47
CA GLN A 103 -3.15 -10.97 8.85
C GLN A 103 -2.73 -10.94 10.32
N ASP A 104 -2.83 -12.08 11.00
CA ASP A 104 -2.33 -12.23 12.37
C ASP A 104 -0.80 -12.45 12.36
N CYS A 105 -0.10 -11.92 13.36
CA CYS A 105 1.34 -12.21 13.53
C CYS A 105 1.56 -13.71 13.82
N GLU A 106 2.55 -14.30 13.15
CA GLU A 106 3.00 -15.67 13.44
C GLU A 106 4.01 -15.67 14.60
N TYR A 107 3.72 -16.47 15.63
CA TYR A 107 4.56 -16.57 16.83
C TYR A 107 5.18 -17.96 16.96
N ASN A 108 6.47 -18.08 16.69
CA ASN A 108 7.22 -19.34 16.78
C ASN A 108 7.98 -19.45 18.10
N TRP A 109 7.56 -20.38 18.95
CA TRP A 109 8.06 -20.52 20.32
C TRP A 109 9.08 -21.65 20.45
N THR A 110 10.15 -21.40 21.21
CA THR A 110 11.12 -22.40 21.64
C THR A 110 11.32 -22.28 23.14
N LEU A 111 11.35 -23.41 23.85
CA LEU A 111 11.63 -23.48 25.28
C LEU A 111 13.05 -24.03 25.49
N SER A 112 13.86 -23.35 26.30
CA SER A 112 15.24 -23.77 26.60
C SER A 112 15.33 -24.54 27.91
N THR A 113 14.44 -24.25 28.86
CA THR A 113 14.33 -24.99 30.13
C THR A 113 13.59 -26.33 29.92
N SER A 114 14.00 -27.37 30.65
CA SER A 114 13.31 -28.67 30.62
C SER A 114 11.87 -28.55 31.11
N SER A 115 10.95 -29.22 30.42
CA SER A 115 9.52 -29.19 30.75
C SER A 115 9.24 -29.80 32.13
N SER A 116 8.43 -29.10 32.91
CA SER A 116 7.87 -29.52 34.19
C SER A 116 6.47 -28.89 34.31
N PRO A 117 5.59 -29.39 35.19
CA PRO A 117 4.23 -28.83 35.31
C PRO A 117 4.19 -27.32 35.60
N SER A 118 5.12 -26.81 36.41
CA SER A 118 5.23 -25.38 36.72
C SER A 118 5.83 -24.57 35.56
N VAL A 119 6.81 -25.13 34.83
CA VAL A 119 7.39 -24.54 33.62
C VAL A 119 6.35 -24.43 32.51
N ASP A 120 5.54 -25.48 32.30
CA ASP A 120 4.52 -25.53 31.26
C ASP A 120 3.37 -24.57 31.54
N ALA A 121 2.97 -24.42 32.82
CA ALA A 121 1.97 -23.45 33.25
C ALA A 121 2.44 -22.01 32.97
N LEU A 122 3.67 -21.66 33.34
CA LEU A 122 4.25 -20.36 33.03
C LEU A 122 4.40 -20.16 31.52
N PHE A 123 4.79 -21.18 30.76
CA PHE A 123 4.91 -21.08 29.31
C PHE A 123 3.56 -20.85 28.62
N ALA A 124 2.49 -21.49 29.10
CA ALA A 124 1.13 -21.23 28.62
C ALA A 124 0.66 -19.80 28.95
N PHE A 125 1.03 -19.30 30.15
CA PHE A 125 0.80 -17.92 30.53
C PHE A 125 1.52 -16.95 29.59
N VAL A 126 2.82 -17.17 29.33
CA VAL A 126 3.62 -16.34 28.41
C VAL A 126 2.99 -16.32 27.00
N LYS A 127 2.59 -17.48 26.47
CA LYS A 127 1.95 -17.59 25.16
C LYS A 127 0.64 -16.81 25.05
N THR A 128 -0.05 -16.62 26.17
CA THR A 128 -1.35 -15.93 26.20
C THR A 128 -1.17 -14.42 26.38
N HIS A 129 -0.21 -13.99 27.20
CA HIS A 129 -0.08 -12.58 27.60
C HIS A 129 1.02 -11.81 26.87
N LEU A 130 2.07 -12.47 26.37
CA LEU A 130 3.15 -11.78 25.65
C LEU A 130 2.72 -11.28 24.27
N PRO A 131 1.97 -12.03 23.43
CA PRO A 131 1.54 -11.52 22.12
C PRO A 131 0.74 -10.22 22.19
N PRO A 132 -0.28 -10.07 23.06
CA PRO A 132 -0.99 -8.79 23.20
C PRO A 132 -0.09 -7.63 23.64
N ALA A 133 0.89 -7.88 24.52
CA ALA A 133 1.84 -6.86 24.95
C ALA A 133 2.78 -6.41 23.81
N LEU A 134 3.21 -7.36 22.96
CA LEU A 134 3.99 -7.06 21.76
C LEU A 134 3.18 -6.27 20.75
N GLU A 135 1.94 -6.67 20.48
CA GLU A 135 1.05 -5.99 19.53
C GLU A 135 0.78 -4.52 19.95
N ALA A 136 0.62 -4.27 21.25
CA ALA A 136 0.50 -2.91 21.77
C ALA A 136 1.73 -2.06 21.40
N LYS A 137 2.94 -2.59 21.61
CA LYS A 137 4.19 -1.90 21.20
C LYS A 137 4.32 -1.76 19.69
N PHE A 138 3.93 -2.77 18.92
CA PHE A 138 3.96 -2.69 17.46
C PHE A 138 3.02 -1.60 16.91
N SER A 139 1.89 -1.35 17.56
CA SER A 139 0.97 -0.26 17.18
C SER A 139 1.54 1.14 17.46
N GLU A 140 2.46 1.28 18.42
CA GLU A 140 3.16 2.53 18.74
C GLU A 140 4.26 2.86 17.72
N PHE A 141 4.86 1.83 17.11
CA PHE A 141 6.03 1.97 16.25
C PHE A 141 5.84 2.94 15.06
N PRO A 142 4.77 2.86 14.25
CA PRO A 142 4.55 3.80 13.14
C PRO A 142 4.46 5.25 13.61
N VAL A 143 3.83 5.47 14.77
CA VAL A 143 3.67 6.80 15.37
C VAL A 143 5.02 7.34 15.83
N ALA A 144 5.82 6.51 16.52
CA ALA A 144 7.17 6.87 16.95
C ALA A 144 8.09 7.18 15.76
N LEU A 145 8.02 6.38 14.70
CA LEU A 145 8.80 6.54 13.47
C LEU A 145 8.46 7.86 12.77
N ILE A 146 7.18 8.18 12.61
CA ILE A 146 6.72 9.44 12.01
C ILE A 146 7.13 10.64 12.89
N ASN A 147 6.98 10.55 14.21
CA ASN A 147 7.32 11.64 15.11
C ASN A 147 8.82 11.95 15.13
N THR A 148 9.65 10.91 15.04
CA THR A 148 11.11 11.04 15.11
C THR A 148 11.70 11.48 13.76
N HIS A 149 11.24 10.90 12.65
CA HIS A 149 11.86 11.09 11.34
C HIS A 149 11.00 11.83 10.32
N GLY A 150 9.73 12.10 10.61
CA GLY A 150 8.81 12.75 9.67
C GLY A 150 9.20 14.19 9.31
N LYS A 151 9.83 14.89 10.25
CA LYS A 151 10.36 16.25 10.02
C LYS A 151 11.55 16.26 9.06
N ASP A 152 12.32 15.17 8.99
CA ASP A 152 13.51 15.08 8.14
C ASP A 152 13.14 15.02 6.65
N LEU A 153 11.95 14.50 6.33
CA LEU A 153 11.45 14.43 4.96
C LEU A 153 10.65 15.67 4.56
N THR A 154 9.96 16.26 5.54
CA THR A 154 9.05 17.40 5.33
C THR A 154 9.80 18.72 5.34
N VAL A 155 9.96 19.33 4.17
CA VAL A 155 10.50 20.68 4.04
C VAL A 155 9.50 21.65 4.63
N SER A 156 9.80 22.16 5.83
CA SER A 156 9.06 23.25 6.47
C SER A 156 9.67 24.59 6.08
N SER A 157 8.84 25.60 5.84
CA SER A 157 9.24 26.98 5.47
C SER A 157 9.84 27.78 6.64
N GLU A 158 10.56 27.11 7.56
CA GLU A 158 11.23 27.73 8.70
C GLU A 158 12.75 27.73 8.42
N PRO A 159 13.44 28.89 8.45
CA PRO A 159 14.83 28.97 8.03
C PRO A 159 15.76 28.38 9.10
N SER A 160 16.02 27.07 9.03
CA SER A 160 17.10 26.45 9.80
C SER A 160 18.45 26.90 9.23
N ARG A 161 19.03 27.88 9.91
CA ARG A 161 20.31 28.51 9.61
C ARG A 161 21.45 27.69 10.23
N THR A 162 21.99 26.77 9.45
CA THR A 162 23.31 26.14 9.63
C THR A 162 23.79 25.84 8.21
N GLY A 163 24.78 26.46 7.59
CA GLY A 163 25.90 27.27 8.07
C GLY A 163 27.16 26.74 7.39
N THR A 164 27.46 27.19 6.16
CA THR A 164 28.78 27.07 5.52
C THR A 164 29.00 28.30 4.59
N PRO A 165 30.20 28.92 4.56
CA PRO A 165 30.36 30.33 4.18
C PRO A 165 30.56 30.56 2.68
N ALA A 166 30.07 31.71 2.21
CA ALA A 166 30.35 32.26 0.89
C ALA A 166 31.76 32.90 0.85
N PRO A 167 32.54 32.75 -0.23
CA PRO A 167 33.68 33.61 -0.50
C PRO A 167 33.23 34.89 -1.21
N ALA A 168 33.68 36.03 -0.68
CA ALA A 168 33.50 37.35 -1.27
C ALA A 168 34.67 37.74 -2.20
N ALA A 169 34.43 38.81 -2.95
CA ALA A 169 35.34 39.61 -3.79
C ALA A 169 35.57 39.10 -5.24
N GLY A 170 35.51 39.93 -6.29
CA GLY A 170 35.43 41.39 -6.37
C GLY A 170 35.14 41.85 -7.81
N ILE A 171 34.78 43.13 -7.92
CA ILE A 171 34.45 43.91 -9.14
C ILE A 171 35.75 44.23 -9.94
N PRO A 172 35.73 44.75 -11.19
CA PRO A 172 35.32 46.13 -11.47
C PRO A 172 34.53 46.38 -12.78
N SER A 173 33.92 47.56 -12.77
CA SER A 173 33.09 48.24 -13.77
C SER A 173 33.67 48.40 -15.17
N GLY A 174 32.77 48.49 -16.16
CA GLY A 174 33.01 49.06 -17.48
C GLY A 174 31.76 49.79 -17.99
N THR A 175 31.82 51.11 -17.98
CA THR A 175 30.89 52.10 -18.57
C THR A 175 30.72 51.94 -20.08
N ILE A 176 29.49 51.97 -20.62
CA ILE A 176 29.20 52.55 -21.96
C ILE A 176 27.83 53.26 -21.95
N GLN A 177 27.84 54.37 -22.67
CA GLN A 177 26.92 55.50 -22.72
C GLN A 177 25.56 55.24 -23.38
N VAL A 178 24.63 56.13 -23.02
CA VAL A 178 23.34 56.40 -23.63
C VAL A 178 23.54 57.05 -25.01
N ALA A 179 22.86 56.53 -26.03
CA ALA A 179 22.51 57.29 -27.23
C ALA A 179 21.03 57.04 -27.56
N SER A 180 20.25 58.11 -27.46
CA SER A 180 18.84 58.16 -27.81
C SER A 180 18.67 58.27 -29.32
N ALA A 181 17.77 57.47 -29.89
CA ALA A 181 17.11 57.81 -31.16
C ALA A 181 15.66 57.31 -31.07
N SER A 182 14.74 58.27 -30.97
CA SER A 182 13.30 58.15 -31.14
C SER A 182 12.95 57.60 -32.52
N THR A 183 11.99 56.66 -32.63
CA THR A 183 10.97 56.59 -33.70
C THR A 183 9.90 55.53 -33.36
N THR A 184 8.63 55.98 -33.36
CA THR A 184 7.35 55.26 -33.55
C THR A 184 6.90 54.16 -32.59
N ILE A 185 5.71 54.38 -32.00
CA ILE A 185 4.80 53.37 -31.47
C ILE A 185 4.16 52.61 -32.65
N PRO A 186 4.17 51.26 -32.65
CA PRO A 186 3.16 50.49 -33.35
C PRO A 186 2.33 49.65 -32.36
N LYS A 187 1.03 49.87 -32.42
CA LYS A 187 -0.10 48.96 -32.13
C LYS A 187 0.30 47.47 -31.99
N PRO A 188 -0.03 46.78 -30.89
CA PRO A 188 0.24 45.35 -30.77
C PRO A 188 -0.75 44.57 -31.64
N ALA A 189 -0.25 44.04 -32.75
CA ALA A 189 -0.85 42.97 -33.53
C ALA A 189 -0.08 41.66 -33.25
N PRO A 190 -0.71 40.50 -33.44
CA PRO A 190 -0.65 39.34 -32.55
C PRO A 190 0.71 38.64 -32.60
N VAL A 191 1.22 38.28 -31.42
CA VAL A 191 2.40 37.41 -31.31
C VAL A 191 2.01 36.05 -31.87
N LYS A 192 2.64 35.68 -32.99
CA LYS A 192 2.57 34.35 -33.59
C LYS A 192 2.92 33.31 -32.53
N GLN A 193 1.95 32.50 -32.16
CA GLN A 193 2.12 31.31 -31.35
C GLN A 193 3.16 30.40 -32.04
N ALA A 194 4.27 30.15 -31.36
CA ALA A 194 5.15 29.06 -31.72
C ALA A 194 4.30 27.77 -31.73
N LYS A 195 4.37 26.99 -32.81
CA LYS A 195 3.73 25.66 -32.87
C LYS A 195 4.34 24.78 -31.79
N LEU A 196 3.72 24.76 -30.62
CA LEU A 196 3.97 23.74 -29.62
C LEU A 196 3.36 22.45 -30.18
N ASN A 197 4.15 21.38 -30.21
CA ASN A 197 3.58 20.06 -30.45
C ASN A 197 2.69 19.74 -29.25
N THR A 198 1.42 19.48 -29.53
CA THR A 198 0.41 19.17 -28.53
C THR A 198 -0.13 17.77 -28.75
N SER A 199 -0.56 17.16 -27.67
CA SER A 199 -1.12 15.82 -27.61
C SER A 199 -2.45 15.84 -26.86
N THR A 200 -3.19 14.74 -26.97
CA THR A 200 -4.52 14.59 -26.39
C THR A 200 -4.49 13.49 -25.34
N VAL A 201 -4.88 13.82 -24.11
CA VAL A 201 -4.95 12.87 -22.99
C VAL A 201 -6.42 12.51 -22.73
N VAL A 202 -6.72 11.21 -22.67
CA VAL A 202 -8.08 10.71 -22.41
C VAL A 202 -8.10 9.81 -21.18
N LYS A 203 -9.02 10.07 -20.26
CA LYS A 203 -9.27 9.22 -19.08
C LYS A 203 -10.75 9.02 -18.83
N GLU A 204 -11.10 7.82 -18.40
CA GLU A 204 -12.49 7.41 -18.19
C GLU A 204 -12.64 6.80 -16.79
N ALA A 205 -13.76 7.10 -16.13
CA ALA A 205 -14.13 6.52 -14.84
C ALA A 205 -15.64 6.28 -14.80
N ARG A 206 -16.10 5.33 -13.97
CA ARG A 206 -17.53 5.01 -13.82
C ARG A 206 -17.93 5.17 -12.36
N PHE A 207 -18.93 5.99 -12.08
CA PHE A 207 -19.39 6.30 -10.73
C PHE A 207 -20.85 5.89 -10.53
N MET A 208 -21.20 5.40 -9.34
CA MET A 208 -22.59 5.18 -8.94
C MET A 208 -23.27 6.51 -8.56
N ALA A 209 -23.57 7.33 -9.55
CA ALA A 209 -24.20 8.65 -9.40
C ALA A 209 -25.02 9.00 -10.64
N ALA A 210 -26.02 9.88 -10.48
CA ALA A 210 -26.72 10.48 -11.61
C ALA A 210 -25.80 11.46 -12.35
N ALA A 211 -25.97 11.59 -13.67
CA ALA A 211 -25.17 12.50 -14.48
C ALA A 211 -25.37 13.97 -14.08
N ASP A 212 -26.58 14.35 -13.65
CA ASP A 212 -26.88 15.70 -13.17
C ASP A 212 -26.16 16.04 -11.85
N ASP A 213 -26.02 15.08 -10.94
CA ASP A 213 -25.28 15.29 -9.69
C ASP A 213 -23.78 15.48 -9.94
N LEU A 214 -23.22 14.66 -10.83
CA LEU A 214 -21.83 14.79 -11.27
C LEU A 214 -21.58 16.12 -11.98
N PHE A 215 -22.50 16.54 -12.85
CA PHE A 215 -22.43 17.85 -13.50
C PHE A 215 -22.42 18.99 -12.47
N GLY A 216 -23.27 18.91 -11.44
CA GLY A 216 -23.30 19.87 -10.34
C GLY A 216 -21.98 19.93 -9.55
N LEU A 217 -21.30 18.80 -9.35
CA LEU A 217 -20.00 18.76 -8.65
C LEU A 217 -18.88 19.49 -9.39
N PHE A 218 -18.95 19.58 -10.72
CA PHE A 218 -17.94 20.27 -11.53
C PHE A 218 -18.26 21.73 -11.83
N THR A 219 -19.49 22.17 -11.58
CA THR A 219 -19.97 23.50 -11.96
C THR A 219 -20.37 24.35 -10.76
N ASP A 220 -20.90 23.77 -9.69
CA ASP A 220 -21.36 24.53 -8.50
C ASP A 220 -20.19 24.85 -7.57
N GLU A 221 -19.94 26.15 -7.35
CA GLU A 221 -18.91 26.68 -6.46
C GLU A 221 -18.96 26.08 -5.05
N LYS A 222 -20.15 25.77 -4.52
CA LYS A 222 -20.29 25.20 -3.18
C LYS A 222 -19.97 23.72 -3.14
N ARG A 223 -20.11 23.02 -4.26
CA ARG A 223 -19.92 21.58 -4.36
C ARG A 223 -18.51 21.19 -4.80
N ILE A 224 -17.85 22.04 -5.58
CA ILE A 224 -16.48 21.80 -6.04
C ILE A 224 -15.50 21.55 -4.85
N PRO A 225 -15.50 22.35 -3.77
CA PRO A 225 -14.63 22.13 -2.61
C PRO A 225 -14.80 20.77 -1.92
N LEU A 226 -15.95 20.11 -2.08
CA LEU A 226 -16.17 18.78 -1.49
C LEU A 226 -15.15 17.79 -2.02
N TRP A 227 -14.94 17.76 -3.34
CA TRP A 227 -14.05 16.80 -4.00
C TRP A 227 -12.64 17.35 -4.25
N THR A 228 -12.48 18.67 -4.41
CA THR A 228 -11.15 19.28 -4.57
C THR A 228 -10.43 19.49 -3.24
N ARG A 229 -11.17 19.47 -2.11
CA ARG A 229 -10.70 19.79 -0.75
C ARG A 229 -10.02 21.17 -0.65
N ALA A 230 -10.29 22.04 -1.61
CA ALA A 230 -9.68 23.35 -1.74
C ALA A 230 -10.74 24.38 -2.18
N PRO A 231 -10.59 25.66 -1.80
CA PRO A 231 -11.43 26.71 -2.34
C PRO A 231 -11.41 26.72 -3.86
N ALA A 232 -12.58 26.93 -4.45
CA ALA A 232 -12.76 27.04 -5.88
C ALA A 232 -13.63 28.25 -6.19
N GLN A 233 -13.46 28.79 -7.39
CA GLN A 233 -14.31 29.85 -7.94
C GLN A 233 -14.98 29.29 -9.19
N SER A 234 -16.31 29.34 -9.24
CA SER A 234 -17.07 28.94 -10.42
C SER A 234 -18.35 29.74 -10.51
N ALA A 235 -18.65 30.28 -11.69
CA ALA A 235 -19.92 30.96 -11.95
C ALA A 235 -20.93 30.09 -12.72
N ALA A 236 -20.62 28.81 -12.99
CA ALA A 236 -21.47 27.81 -13.65
C ALA A 236 -22.17 28.30 -14.95
N LYS A 237 -21.55 29.24 -15.67
CA LYS A 237 -22.10 29.85 -16.88
C LYS A 237 -21.10 29.76 -18.03
N ALA A 238 -21.60 29.56 -19.24
CA ALA A 238 -20.78 29.64 -20.43
C ALA A 238 -20.12 31.04 -20.50
N ASP A 239 -18.88 31.07 -20.97
CA ASP A 239 -18.03 32.25 -21.06
C ASP A 239 -17.62 32.89 -19.71
N THR A 240 -17.70 32.16 -18.60
CA THR A 240 -17.19 32.62 -17.30
C THR A 240 -15.87 31.95 -16.90
N GLU A 241 -15.04 32.69 -16.18
CA GLU A 241 -13.78 32.19 -15.63
C GLU A 241 -14.03 31.31 -14.41
N TYR A 242 -13.17 30.31 -14.23
CA TYR A 242 -13.18 29.45 -13.07
C TYR A 242 -11.77 29.18 -12.57
N SER A 243 -11.67 28.82 -11.29
CA SER A 243 -10.43 28.40 -10.68
C SER A 243 -10.66 27.23 -9.73
N LEU A 244 -9.85 26.18 -9.91
CA LEU A 244 -9.87 24.99 -9.07
C LEU A 244 -8.56 24.86 -8.29
N PHE A 245 -8.60 24.07 -7.22
CA PHE A 245 -7.43 23.74 -6.40
C PHE A 245 -6.69 24.98 -5.88
N ALA A 246 -7.43 25.95 -5.33
CA ALA A 246 -6.88 27.21 -4.80
C ALA A 246 -6.02 28.01 -5.81
N GLY A 247 -6.37 27.98 -7.10
CA GLY A 247 -5.61 28.68 -8.14
C GLY A 247 -4.65 27.80 -8.94
N GLY A 248 -4.50 26.53 -8.57
CA GLY A 248 -3.63 25.58 -9.27
C GLY A 248 -4.09 25.25 -10.69
N VAL A 249 -5.40 25.31 -10.95
CA VAL A 249 -5.98 25.22 -12.30
C VAL A 249 -6.84 26.43 -12.55
N LYS A 250 -6.68 27.03 -13.73
CA LYS A 250 -7.49 28.15 -14.20
C LYS A 250 -8.01 27.89 -15.59
N GLY A 251 -9.15 28.46 -15.89
CA GLY A 251 -9.79 28.27 -17.17
C GLY A 251 -11.05 29.10 -17.33
N LYS A 252 -11.72 28.87 -18.45
CA LYS A 252 -12.98 29.49 -18.82
C LYS A 252 -13.94 28.42 -19.31
N TYR A 253 -15.17 28.45 -18.84
CA TYR A 253 -16.22 27.58 -19.39
C TYR A 253 -16.53 27.99 -20.82
N VAL A 254 -16.36 27.08 -21.78
CA VAL A 254 -16.65 27.33 -23.20
C VAL A 254 -18.09 26.93 -23.51
N SER A 255 -18.49 25.74 -23.06
CA SER A 255 -19.85 25.23 -23.24
C SER A 255 -20.24 24.36 -22.05
N LEU A 256 -21.49 24.48 -21.60
CA LEU A 256 -22.04 23.75 -20.48
C LEU A 256 -23.39 23.18 -20.89
N THR A 257 -23.46 21.85 -21.05
CA THR A 257 -24.71 21.12 -21.30
C THR A 257 -25.04 20.29 -20.07
N PRO A 258 -26.03 20.70 -19.26
CA PRO A 258 -26.41 19.99 -18.04
C PRO A 258 -26.61 18.48 -18.28
N GLY A 259 -25.98 17.67 -17.43
CA GLY A 259 -26.09 16.20 -17.46
C GLY A 259 -25.44 15.50 -18.66
N LYS A 260 -24.79 16.22 -19.59
CA LYS A 260 -24.19 15.62 -20.79
C LYS A 260 -22.72 15.96 -21.00
N GLU A 261 -22.36 17.23 -20.99
CA GLU A 261 -21.02 17.66 -21.39
C GLU A 261 -20.61 19.01 -20.76
N ILE A 262 -19.36 19.10 -20.35
CA ILE A 262 -18.69 20.33 -19.92
C ILE A 262 -17.45 20.52 -20.79
N VAL A 263 -17.42 21.59 -21.59
CA VAL A 263 -16.25 21.99 -22.38
C VAL A 263 -15.67 23.25 -21.76
N GLN A 264 -14.40 23.21 -21.39
CA GLN A 264 -13.74 24.32 -20.72
C GLN A 264 -12.28 24.44 -21.14
N THR A 265 -11.75 25.65 -21.15
CA THR A 265 -10.30 25.83 -21.28
C THR A 265 -9.63 25.47 -19.97
N TRP A 266 -8.42 24.94 -20.04
CA TRP A 266 -7.70 24.37 -18.91
C TRP A 266 -6.23 24.76 -18.99
N ALA A 267 -5.73 25.41 -17.95
CA ALA A 267 -4.31 25.70 -17.80
C ALA A 267 -3.86 25.35 -16.38
N LEU A 268 -2.72 24.68 -16.31
CA LEU A 268 -2.05 24.37 -15.05
C LEU A 268 -1.18 25.56 -14.65
N GLN A 269 -1.34 26.03 -13.42
CA GLN A 269 -0.44 27.03 -12.85
C GLN A 269 0.84 26.35 -12.37
N SER A 270 1.71 25.98 -13.31
CA SER A 270 3.01 25.35 -13.04
C SER A 270 4.11 26.03 -13.87
N PRO A 271 5.36 26.13 -13.35
CA PRO A 271 6.51 26.59 -14.14
C PRO A 271 6.78 25.72 -15.38
N THR A 272 6.34 24.46 -15.35
CA THR A 272 6.48 23.51 -16.45
C THR A 272 5.42 23.69 -17.54
N TRP A 273 4.31 24.38 -17.25
CA TRP A 273 3.26 24.65 -18.22
C TRP A 273 3.58 25.94 -19.01
N PRO A 274 3.53 25.92 -20.36
CA PRO A 274 3.87 27.09 -21.15
C PRO A 274 2.97 28.29 -20.81
N SER A 275 3.59 29.45 -20.59
CA SER A 275 2.86 30.68 -20.23
C SER A 275 1.93 31.10 -21.38
N GLY A 276 0.66 31.34 -21.05
CA GLY A 276 -0.36 31.71 -22.05
C GLY A 276 -0.88 30.56 -22.90
N HIS A 277 -0.52 29.30 -22.57
CA HIS A 277 -1.05 28.12 -23.23
C HIS A 277 -2.27 27.58 -22.48
N PHE A 278 -3.37 27.38 -23.21
CA PHE A 278 -4.60 26.80 -22.65
C PHE A 278 -4.94 25.55 -23.44
N ALA A 279 -5.08 24.44 -22.73
CA ALA A 279 -5.65 23.21 -23.26
C ALA A 279 -7.19 23.28 -23.21
N THR A 280 -7.87 22.36 -23.89
CA THR A 280 -9.34 22.22 -23.85
C THR A 280 -9.69 20.93 -23.14
N LEU A 281 -10.33 21.04 -21.98
CA LEU A 281 -10.86 19.92 -21.21
C LEU A 281 -12.34 19.72 -21.55
N THR A 282 -12.63 18.59 -22.19
CA THR A 282 -13.99 18.13 -22.45
C THR A 282 -14.33 16.98 -21.49
N THR A 283 -15.34 17.19 -20.66
CA THR A 283 -15.86 16.18 -19.73
C THR A 283 -17.23 15.73 -20.20
N THR A 284 -17.38 14.48 -20.61
CA THR A 284 -18.67 13.91 -21.03
C THR A 284 -19.23 12.96 -19.98
N PHE A 285 -20.55 12.99 -19.83
CA PHE A 285 -21.32 12.15 -18.91
C PHE A 285 -22.21 11.20 -19.71
N GLU A 286 -21.91 9.91 -19.66
CA GLU A 286 -22.73 8.85 -20.26
C GLU A 286 -23.50 8.13 -19.15
N GLN A 287 -24.75 8.53 -18.93
CA GLN A 287 -25.61 7.89 -17.93
C GLN A 287 -26.06 6.50 -18.41
N SER A 288 -25.79 5.48 -17.59
CA SER A 288 -26.33 4.12 -17.72
C SER A 288 -27.44 3.90 -16.68
N SER A 289 -28.02 2.70 -16.63
CA SER A 289 -29.16 2.37 -15.74
C SER A 289 -28.85 2.49 -14.24
N ASP A 290 -27.61 2.24 -13.82
CA ASP A 290 -27.20 2.15 -12.41
C ASP A 290 -25.95 2.99 -12.06
N SER A 291 -25.38 3.67 -13.05
CA SER A 291 -24.09 4.34 -12.93
C SER A 291 -23.85 5.27 -14.13
N THR A 292 -22.94 6.23 -13.97
CA THR A 292 -22.58 7.18 -15.01
C THR A 292 -21.09 7.03 -15.34
N LYS A 293 -20.77 6.87 -16.63
CA LYS A 293 -19.39 6.92 -17.10
C LYS A 293 -19.01 8.37 -17.38
N VAL A 294 -17.92 8.82 -16.79
CA VAL A 294 -17.35 10.16 -16.96
C VAL A 294 -16.06 10.01 -17.76
N LYS A 295 -15.98 10.70 -18.89
CA LYS A 295 -14.80 10.72 -19.75
C LYS A 295 -14.22 12.13 -19.80
N PHE A 296 -12.97 12.25 -19.38
CA PHE A 296 -12.17 13.47 -19.45
C PHE A 296 -11.25 13.38 -20.66
N THR A 297 -11.42 14.30 -21.61
CA THR A 297 -10.58 14.44 -22.80
C THR A 297 -9.90 15.80 -22.72
N LEU A 298 -8.59 15.83 -22.56
CA LEU A 298 -7.80 17.06 -22.50
C LEU A 298 -6.98 17.18 -23.77
N ASP A 299 -7.39 18.08 -24.65
CA ASP A 299 -6.71 18.37 -25.91
C ASP A 299 -5.81 19.59 -25.78
N GLY A 300 -4.62 19.55 -26.38
CA GLY A 300 -3.66 20.66 -26.26
C GLY A 300 -2.64 20.48 -25.14
N VAL A 301 -2.36 19.25 -24.68
CA VAL A 301 -1.29 19.01 -23.69
C VAL A 301 0.08 19.12 -24.37
N PRO A 302 1.02 19.94 -23.89
CA PRO A 302 2.35 20.02 -24.47
C PRO A 302 3.08 18.67 -24.43
N THR A 303 3.77 18.31 -25.52
CA THR A 303 4.52 17.04 -25.62
C THR A 303 5.49 16.87 -24.46
N GLY A 304 5.52 15.67 -23.86
CA GLY A 304 6.36 15.33 -22.70
C GLY A 304 5.71 15.53 -21.33
N MET A 305 4.52 16.15 -21.28
CA MET A 305 3.72 16.26 -20.04
C MET A 305 2.50 15.34 -20.02
N GLU A 306 2.35 14.47 -21.02
CA GLU A 306 1.20 13.57 -21.17
C GLU A 306 1.00 12.68 -19.95
N ASP A 307 2.06 12.01 -19.47
CA ASP A 307 2.00 11.10 -18.32
C ASP A 307 1.68 11.83 -17.01
N GLU A 308 2.26 13.02 -16.82
CA GLU A 308 2.01 13.86 -15.64
C GLU A 308 0.54 14.31 -15.62
N ILE A 309 0.05 14.82 -16.74
CA ILE A 309 -1.31 15.32 -16.89
C ILE A 309 -2.33 14.18 -16.81
N THR A 310 -2.01 13.02 -17.36
CA THR A 310 -2.78 11.78 -17.22
C THR A 310 -2.91 11.37 -15.75
N THR A 311 -1.79 11.39 -15.00
CA THR A 311 -1.75 11.07 -13.58
C THR A 311 -2.50 12.11 -12.74
N ASN A 312 -2.43 13.39 -13.13
CA ASN A 312 -3.14 14.48 -12.46
C ASN A 312 -4.65 14.41 -12.68
N LEU A 313 -5.12 14.14 -13.91
CA LEU A 313 -6.53 13.90 -14.21
C LEU A 313 -7.09 12.76 -13.36
N GLU A 314 -6.36 11.63 -13.29
CA GLU A 314 -6.78 10.50 -12.47
C GLU A 314 -6.71 10.78 -10.96
N GLY A 315 -5.62 11.38 -10.50
CA GLY A 315 -5.36 11.61 -9.09
C GLY A 315 -6.18 12.73 -8.46
N TYR A 316 -6.55 13.76 -9.22
CA TYR A 316 -7.31 14.90 -8.69
C TYR A 316 -8.78 14.85 -9.08
N TYR A 317 -9.11 14.58 -10.34
CA TYR A 317 -10.51 14.59 -10.80
C TYR A 317 -11.21 13.29 -10.44
N ILE A 318 -10.65 12.15 -10.86
CA ILE A 318 -11.27 10.84 -10.63
C ILE A 318 -11.22 10.46 -9.14
N HIS A 319 -10.04 10.53 -8.50
CA HIS A 319 -9.91 10.18 -7.09
C HIS A 319 -10.53 11.22 -6.14
N GLY A 320 -10.58 12.50 -6.53
CA GLY A 320 -11.32 13.51 -5.76
C GLY A 320 -12.78 13.15 -5.61
N LEU A 321 -13.44 12.75 -6.70
CA LEU A 321 -14.81 12.25 -6.68
C LEU A 321 -14.96 10.95 -5.85
N LYS A 322 -13.99 10.04 -5.91
CA LYS A 322 -13.97 8.84 -5.03
C LYS A 322 -13.94 9.21 -3.55
N SER A 323 -13.15 10.22 -3.18
CA SER A 323 -12.91 10.61 -1.79
C SER A 323 -14.14 11.18 -1.07
N ILE A 324 -15.17 11.58 -1.82
CA ILE A 324 -16.45 12.06 -1.26
C ILE A 324 -17.53 10.98 -1.24
N GLY A 325 -17.15 9.71 -1.45
CA GLY A 325 -18.03 8.55 -1.31
C GLY A 325 -18.66 8.06 -2.62
N TYR A 326 -18.32 8.64 -3.77
CA TYR A 326 -18.76 8.07 -5.05
C TYR A 326 -17.93 6.83 -5.39
N VAL A 327 -18.57 5.66 -5.25
CA VAL A 327 -17.98 4.36 -5.54
C VAL A 327 -17.63 4.29 -7.02
N GLN A 328 -16.34 4.25 -7.34
CA GLN A 328 -15.90 3.93 -8.70
C GLN A 328 -16.12 2.44 -8.92
N LEU A 329 -16.97 2.11 -9.88
CA LEU A 329 -17.12 0.73 -10.33
C LEU A 329 -15.86 0.35 -11.10
N ILE A 330 -15.00 -0.43 -10.48
CA ILE A 330 -13.95 -1.14 -11.19
C ILE A 330 -14.68 -2.23 -11.97
N VAL A 331 -14.79 -2.08 -13.29
CA VAL A 331 -15.17 -3.22 -14.13
C VAL A 331 -13.99 -4.18 -14.06
N SER A 332 -14.05 -5.10 -13.11
CA SER A 332 -13.24 -6.31 -13.17
C SER A 332 -13.70 -7.04 -14.43
N THR A 333 -12.96 -6.89 -15.52
CA THR A 333 -12.98 -7.90 -16.57
C THR A 333 -12.29 -9.13 -16.00
N TYR A 334 -12.97 -9.80 -15.06
CA TYR A 334 -12.68 -11.17 -14.72
C TYR A 334 -13.15 -12.00 -15.92
N THR A 335 -12.29 -12.08 -16.92
CA THR A 335 -12.39 -13.09 -17.96
C THR A 335 -12.13 -14.41 -17.23
N LYS A 336 -13.19 -15.10 -16.83
CA LYS A 336 -13.10 -16.51 -16.41
C LYS A 336 -12.24 -17.21 -17.46
N PRO A 337 -11.10 -17.84 -17.11
CA PRO A 337 -10.50 -18.78 -18.02
C PRO A 337 -11.57 -19.83 -18.29
N LEU A 338 -11.94 -19.97 -19.57
CA LEU A 338 -12.86 -21.01 -20.00
C LEU A 338 -12.22 -22.33 -19.53
N SER A 339 -12.86 -22.99 -18.57
CA SER A 339 -12.51 -24.37 -18.23
C SER A 339 -12.64 -25.16 -19.53
N SER A 340 -11.50 -25.51 -20.11
CA SER A 340 -11.42 -26.40 -21.25
C SER A 340 -11.84 -27.78 -20.77
N THR A 341 -13.16 -28.02 -20.74
CA THR A 341 -13.71 -29.36 -20.63
C THR A 341 -13.32 -30.10 -21.91
N ARG A 342 -12.16 -30.76 -21.87
CA ARG A 342 -11.74 -31.64 -22.95
C ARG A 342 -12.79 -32.76 -23.05
N PRO A 343 -13.45 -32.95 -24.20
CA PRO A 343 -14.39 -34.05 -24.35
C PRO A 343 -13.62 -35.37 -24.24
N ARG A 344 -14.00 -36.22 -23.29
CA ARG A 344 -13.50 -37.58 -23.21
C ARG A 344 -14.14 -38.37 -24.36
N THR A 345 -13.43 -38.47 -25.47
CA THR A 345 -13.80 -39.33 -26.59
C THR A 345 -13.81 -40.78 -26.10
N ARG A 346 -15.01 -41.37 -26.07
CA ARG A 346 -15.23 -42.82 -25.96
C ARG A 346 -14.84 -43.44 -27.29
N THR A 347 -13.65 -44.03 -27.37
CA THR A 347 -13.33 -45.03 -28.38
C THR A 347 -13.62 -46.41 -27.82
N SER A 348 -14.68 -47.00 -28.38
CA SER A 348 -14.98 -48.43 -28.29
C SER A 348 -14.06 -49.15 -29.25
N SER A 349 -13.32 -50.15 -28.78
CA SER A 349 -12.77 -51.20 -29.63
C SER A 349 -12.86 -52.54 -28.90
N ASN A 350 -13.83 -53.35 -29.30
CA ASN A 350 -13.87 -54.79 -29.05
C ASN A 350 -12.86 -55.48 -29.99
N SER A 351 -11.94 -56.28 -29.45
CA SER A 351 -11.71 -57.68 -29.84
C SER A 351 -10.47 -58.26 -29.14
N ALA A 352 -10.52 -59.55 -28.84
CA ALA A 352 -9.80 -60.26 -27.78
C ALA A 352 -8.37 -60.77 -28.10
N ASN A 353 -7.54 -60.80 -27.04
CA ASN A 353 -6.56 -61.82 -26.56
C ASN A 353 -5.43 -62.39 -27.46
N PRO A 354 -4.38 -63.05 -26.91
CA PRO A 354 -3.90 -63.18 -25.50
C PRO A 354 -2.36 -63.07 -25.32
N ALA A 355 -1.87 -62.55 -24.19
CA ALA A 355 -0.60 -62.98 -23.56
C ALA A 355 -0.44 -62.31 -22.19
N ALA A 356 0.24 -63.00 -21.26
CA ALA A 356 0.56 -62.60 -19.89
C ALA A 356 -0.54 -62.86 -18.84
N ALA A 357 -1.03 -64.10 -18.81
CA ALA A 357 -1.48 -64.72 -17.56
C ALA A 357 -0.29 -65.49 -16.96
N THR A 358 0.42 -64.87 -16.02
CA THR A 358 1.24 -65.55 -15.01
C THR A 358 1.33 -64.61 -13.80
N ALA A 359 0.18 -64.44 -13.15
CA ALA A 359 0.10 -63.91 -11.82
C ALA A 359 0.81 -64.86 -10.86
N VAL A 360 1.87 -64.35 -10.24
CA VAL A 360 1.97 -64.24 -8.77
C VAL A 360 1.24 -65.36 -8.02
N ALA A 361 1.72 -66.57 -8.20
CA ALA A 361 1.72 -67.61 -7.19
C ALA A 361 3.07 -67.52 -6.47
N ILE A 362 3.08 -67.75 -5.16
CA ILE A 362 4.22 -67.58 -4.22
C ILE A 362 4.28 -66.18 -3.60
N ALA A 363 3.50 -65.96 -2.53
CA ALA A 363 3.89 -65.16 -1.36
C ALA A 363 2.78 -65.01 -0.28
N VAL A 364 1.56 -65.56 -0.46
CA VAL A 364 0.47 -65.39 0.53
C VAL A 364 0.03 -66.71 1.20
N VAL A 365 0.79 -67.80 1.02
CA VAL A 365 0.49 -69.11 1.64
C VAL A 365 1.16 -69.31 3.03
N VAL A 366 1.77 -68.28 3.63
CA VAL A 366 2.44 -68.42 4.95
C VAL A 366 1.66 -67.82 6.14
N LEU A 367 0.47 -67.24 5.97
CA LEU A 367 -0.17 -66.51 7.08
C LEU A 367 -1.60 -66.91 7.49
N VAL A 368 -2.22 -67.95 6.93
CA VAL A 368 -3.57 -68.36 7.39
C VAL A 368 -3.77 -69.89 7.36
N ALA A 369 -2.86 -70.64 7.99
CA ALA A 369 -3.02 -72.09 8.20
C ALA A 369 -2.56 -72.55 9.60
N ALA A 370 -2.93 -71.81 10.65
CA ALA A 370 -2.74 -72.25 12.04
C ALA A 370 -3.95 -71.97 12.94
N PHE A 371 -5.09 -71.56 12.39
CA PHE A 371 -6.34 -71.41 13.14
C PHE A 371 -7.48 -72.04 12.35
N ALA A 372 -7.77 -73.31 12.66
CA ALA A 372 -9.10 -73.95 12.68
C ALA A 372 -9.05 -75.42 12.22
N ILE A 373 -8.76 -76.35 13.14
CA ILE A 373 -9.47 -77.65 13.20
C ILE A 373 -9.72 -77.99 14.68
N PRO A 374 -10.98 -78.11 15.14
CA PRO A 374 -11.35 -78.56 16.48
C PRO A 374 -11.79 -80.05 16.52
N TYR A 375 -11.92 -80.60 17.74
CA TYR A 375 -12.57 -81.88 18.16
C TYR A 375 -11.79 -83.18 17.81
N LEU A 376 -11.46 -84.17 18.68
CA LEU A 376 -11.99 -84.79 19.92
C LEU A 376 -10.80 -85.55 20.59
N SER A 377 -10.50 -85.44 21.90
CA SER A 377 -11.05 -86.20 23.06
C SER A 377 -10.01 -87.15 23.70
N ILE A 378 -10.11 -87.29 25.03
CA ILE A 378 -9.58 -88.34 25.95
C ILE A 378 -8.21 -88.11 26.63
N SER A 379 -8.25 -87.37 27.75
CA SER A 379 -7.88 -87.67 29.17
C SER A 379 -6.69 -88.62 29.56
N PRO A 380 -6.26 -88.70 30.86
CA PRO A 380 -5.04 -88.07 31.38
C PRO A 380 -4.11 -89.08 32.11
N ILE A 381 -3.08 -88.55 32.82
CA ILE A 381 -2.43 -89.08 34.06
C ILE A 381 -0.91 -89.42 33.98
N ALA A 382 -0.25 -89.00 35.07
CA ALA A 382 1.04 -89.41 35.67
C ALA A 382 2.33 -88.75 35.13
N LEU A 383 3.00 -87.87 35.88
CA LEU A 383 3.77 -88.00 37.15
C LEU A 383 5.27 -88.24 36.90
N ARG A 384 6.08 -87.55 37.73
CA ARG A 384 7.53 -87.72 38.01
C ARG A 384 8.49 -87.22 36.92
N SER A 385 9.69 -86.72 37.23
CA SER A 385 10.42 -86.41 38.46
C SER A 385 11.81 -85.93 38.03
N SER A 386 12.27 -84.85 38.65
CA SER A 386 13.65 -84.57 39.10
C SER A 386 14.86 -84.78 38.16
N ALA A 387 15.62 -83.68 38.04
CA ALA A 387 17.06 -83.56 38.23
C ALA A 387 18.02 -84.56 37.54
N LYS A 388 18.93 -84.02 36.72
CA LYS A 388 20.26 -83.58 37.17
C LYS A 388 20.96 -82.75 36.11
#